data_AF-A0A3D0NZN5-F1
#
_entry.id   AF-A0A3D0NZN5-F1
#
_cell.length_a   1.000
_cell.length_b   1.000
_cell.length_c   1.000
_cell.angle_alpha   90.00
_cell.angle_beta   90.00
_cell.angle_gamma   90.00
#
_symmetry.space_group_name_H-M   'P 1'
#
loop_
_entity.id
_entity.type
_entity.pdbx_description
1 polymer ?
#
loop_
_entity_poly.entity_id
_entity_poly.type
_entity_poly.pdbx_seq_one_letter_code
_entity_poly.pdbx_strand_id
1 'polypeptide(L)'
;MRKREREIIVSRIDEVQEDKPGEPICIRPFDSDDKKLNEIVNETGEVKSSIVRKMIRFALTDKRVNFTSNPCQGKLDWLVKHGRKSDDISSQIGSRLDEILERVEALEDEVKVLAENSRAVPTFLRELYCLASILVSSQNLTLTRLLEFSSPSPKERDQAVLIAAAARANQIGEAAEDLSQFAAFHDIPLGDDSAHELYLLTKVKAIKDKLASSSSSTSKPPNTVE
;
A
#
# COMPACT_ATOMS: atom_id res chain seq x y z
N MET A 1 -14.18 30.03 -84.89
CA MET A 1 -13.88 31.27 -84.16
C MET A 1 -12.38 31.34 -83.91
N ARG A 2 -11.74 32.41 -84.40
CA ARG A 2 -10.31 32.45 -84.74
C ARG A 2 -9.51 32.91 -83.51
N LYS A 3 -8.30 32.37 -83.30
CA LYS A 3 -7.41 32.63 -82.14
C LYS A 3 -7.40 34.07 -81.59
N ARG A 4 -7.54 35.07 -82.46
CA ARG A 4 -7.59 36.50 -82.10
C ARG A 4 -8.78 36.88 -81.19
N GLU A 5 -9.94 36.25 -81.36
CA GLU A 5 -11.11 36.51 -80.48
C GLU A 5 -10.88 35.96 -79.07
N ARG A 6 -10.12 34.86 -78.96
CA ARG A 6 -9.71 34.31 -77.66
C ARG A 6 -8.70 35.21 -76.95
N GLU A 7 -7.71 35.74 -77.66
CA GLU A 7 -6.74 36.68 -77.07
C GLU A 7 -7.39 37.96 -76.57
N ILE A 8 -8.38 38.51 -77.29
CA ILE A 8 -9.11 39.71 -76.87
C ILE A 8 -9.96 39.46 -75.60
N ILE A 9 -10.52 38.26 -75.45
CA ILE A 9 -11.28 37.90 -74.25
C ILE A 9 -10.34 37.68 -73.07
N VAL A 10 -9.20 37.01 -73.28
CA VAL A 10 -8.19 36.78 -72.23
C VAL A 10 -7.58 38.11 -71.77
N SER A 11 -7.25 39.02 -72.69
CA SER A 11 -6.71 40.35 -72.32
C SER A 11 -7.72 41.21 -71.55
N ARG A 12 -9.02 41.02 -71.77
CA ARG A 12 -10.09 41.71 -71.00
C ARG A 12 -10.32 41.11 -69.62
N ILE A 13 -9.98 39.84 -69.41
CA ILE A 13 -10.09 39.18 -68.10
C ILE A 13 -8.89 39.56 -67.22
N ASP A 14 -7.70 39.71 -67.81
CA ASP A 14 -6.48 40.11 -67.10
C ASP A 14 -6.47 41.60 -66.68
N GLU A 15 -7.37 42.43 -67.23
CA GLU A 15 -7.55 43.85 -66.86
C GLU A 15 -8.60 44.09 -65.74
N VAL A 16 -9.18 43.06 -65.13
CA VAL A 16 -10.11 43.23 -64.01
C VAL A 16 -9.33 43.54 -62.73
N GLN A 17 -9.07 44.83 -62.53
CA GLN A 17 -8.56 45.43 -61.29
C GLN A 17 -9.25 44.87 -60.04
N GLU A 18 -8.46 44.47 -59.04
CA GLU A 18 -8.90 43.86 -57.76
C GLU A 18 -9.63 44.83 -56.80
N ASP A 19 -9.87 46.09 -57.16
CA ASP A 19 -10.35 47.13 -56.24
C ASP A 19 -11.79 47.64 -56.52
N LYS A 20 -12.69 46.77 -56.99
CA LYS A 20 -14.14 47.05 -56.97
C LYS A 20 -14.83 46.22 -55.90
N PRO A 21 -15.53 46.83 -54.91
CA PRO A 21 -16.35 46.07 -53.97
C PRO A 21 -17.42 45.32 -54.77
N GLY A 22 -17.43 43.99 -54.66
CA GLY A 22 -18.37 43.13 -55.38
C GLY A 22 -19.81 43.48 -55.05
N GLU A 23 -20.71 43.31 -56.03
CA GLU A 23 -22.13 43.61 -55.86
C GLU A 23 -22.76 42.71 -54.77
N PRO A 24 -23.65 43.26 -53.92
CA PRO A 24 -24.34 42.48 -52.92
C PRO A 24 -25.34 41.51 -53.58
N ILE A 25 -25.16 40.22 -53.34
CA ILE A 25 -26.08 39.17 -53.79
C ILE A 25 -27.00 38.79 -52.62
N CYS A 26 -28.31 38.87 -52.84
CA CYS A 26 -29.30 38.37 -51.89
C CYS A 26 -29.67 36.93 -52.24
N ILE A 27 -29.46 36.01 -51.29
CA ILE A 27 -29.80 34.59 -51.43
C ILE A 27 -30.81 34.26 -50.34
N ARG A 28 -31.91 33.60 -50.71
CA ARG A 28 -32.86 33.02 -49.75
C ARG A 28 -32.50 31.54 -49.54
N PRO A 29 -31.84 31.16 -48.43
CA PRO A 29 -31.53 29.77 -48.13
C PRO A 29 -32.79 28.99 -47.72
N PHE A 30 -32.70 27.66 -47.70
CA PHE A 30 -33.71 26.82 -47.09
C PHE A 30 -33.68 26.98 -45.55
N ASP A 31 -34.84 26.84 -44.91
CA ASP A 31 -34.98 27.05 -43.46
C ASP A 31 -34.08 26.13 -42.62
N SER A 32 -33.78 24.92 -43.10
CA SER A 32 -32.86 23.98 -42.45
C SER A 32 -31.43 24.50 -42.43
N ASP A 33 -30.99 25.11 -43.53
CA ASP A 33 -29.63 25.59 -43.71
C ASP A 33 -29.44 26.92 -42.99
N ASP A 34 -30.50 27.74 -42.96
CA ASP A 34 -30.50 28.98 -42.19
C ASP A 34 -30.32 28.71 -40.69
N LYS A 35 -31.01 27.70 -40.14
CA LYS A 35 -30.86 27.27 -38.74
C LYS A 35 -29.43 26.85 -38.42
N LYS A 36 -28.83 26.01 -39.27
CA LYS A 36 -27.43 25.55 -39.11
C LYS A 36 -26.43 26.70 -39.22
N LEU A 37 -26.66 27.62 -40.15
CA LEU A 37 -25.81 28.81 -40.27
C LEU A 37 -25.88 29.68 -39.00
N ASN A 38 -27.07 29.84 -38.42
CA ASN A 38 -27.24 30.60 -37.18
C ASN A 38 -26.58 29.90 -35.98
N GLU A 39 -26.59 28.56 -35.94
CA GLU A 39 -25.86 27.78 -34.94
C GLU A 39 -24.34 28.03 -35.03
N ILE A 40 -23.77 27.97 -36.23
CA ILE A 40 -22.34 28.26 -36.46
C ILE A 40 -22.00 29.70 -36.10
N VAL A 41 -22.87 30.67 -36.43
CA VAL A 41 -22.71 32.08 -36.04
C VAL A 41 -22.63 32.22 -34.52
N ASN A 42 -23.48 31.51 -33.79
CA ASN A 42 -23.50 31.56 -32.32
C ASN A 42 -22.24 30.95 -31.70
N GLU A 43 -21.73 29.85 -32.27
CA GLU A 43 -20.52 29.18 -31.78
C GLU A 43 -19.22 29.94 -32.09
N THR A 44 -19.15 30.57 -33.27
CA THR A 44 -17.92 31.21 -33.76
C THR A 44 -17.86 32.71 -33.50
N GLY A 45 -19.00 33.36 -33.23
CA GLY A 45 -19.11 34.81 -33.10
C GLY A 45 -18.91 35.58 -34.42
N GLU A 46 -18.83 34.90 -35.55
CA GLU A 46 -18.61 35.53 -36.85
C GLU A 46 -19.91 36.02 -37.52
N VAL A 47 -19.81 37.06 -38.34
CA VAL A 47 -20.96 37.55 -39.12
C VAL A 47 -21.34 36.50 -40.17
N LYS A 48 -22.64 36.19 -40.28
CA LYS A 48 -23.21 35.20 -41.22
C LYS A 48 -22.70 35.35 -42.66
N SER A 49 -22.56 36.57 -43.15
CA SER A 49 -22.04 36.85 -44.50
C SER A 49 -20.56 36.48 -44.67
N SER A 50 -19.75 36.58 -43.62
CA SER A 50 -18.36 36.13 -43.59
C SER A 50 -18.29 34.61 -43.72
N ILE A 51 -19.10 33.90 -42.94
CA ILE A 51 -19.18 32.43 -42.98
C ILE A 51 -19.62 31.95 -44.37
N VAL A 52 -20.71 32.52 -44.91
CA VAL A 52 -21.19 32.16 -46.26
C VAL A 52 -20.12 32.47 -47.32
N ARG A 53 -19.42 33.60 -47.23
CA ARG A 53 -18.32 33.93 -48.14
C ARG A 53 -17.15 32.94 -48.02
N LYS A 54 -16.81 32.50 -46.81
CA LYS A 54 -15.79 31.45 -46.57
C LYS A 54 -16.24 30.11 -47.14
N MET A 55 -17.50 29.72 -46.96
CA MET A 55 -18.06 28.48 -47.50
C MET A 55 -18.10 28.49 -49.04
N ILE A 56 -18.53 29.60 -49.65
CA ILE A 56 -18.52 29.76 -51.10
C ILE A 56 -17.09 29.74 -51.62
N ARG A 57 -16.17 30.47 -50.97
CA ARG A 57 -14.74 30.40 -51.31
C ARG A 57 -14.26 28.96 -51.20
N PHE A 58 -14.54 28.26 -50.11
CA PHE A 58 -14.16 26.86 -49.92
C PHE A 58 -14.68 25.98 -51.07
N ALA A 59 -15.98 26.00 -51.35
CA ALA A 59 -16.61 25.22 -52.41
C ALA A 59 -16.09 25.55 -53.83
N LEU A 60 -15.74 26.82 -54.09
CA LEU A 60 -15.14 27.25 -55.35
C LEU A 60 -13.65 26.89 -55.45
N THR A 61 -12.95 26.86 -54.32
CA THR A 61 -11.53 26.50 -54.21
C THR A 61 -11.35 24.97 -54.25
N ASP A 62 -12.39 24.22 -53.88
CA ASP A 62 -12.47 22.75 -53.92
C ASP A 62 -12.29 22.17 -55.35
N LYS A 63 -12.56 22.97 -56.38
CA LYS A 63 -12.27 22.58 -57.78
C LYS A 63 -10.79 22.75 -58.18
N ARG A 64 -9.96 23.40 -57.36
CA ARG A 64 -8.55 23.71 -57.68
C ARG A 64 -7.52 23.26 -56.65
N VAL A 65 -7.94 22.76 -55.49
CA VAL A 65 -7.00 22.34 -54.44
C VAL A 65 -7.30 20.91 -54.05
N ASN A 66 -6.44 19.99 -54.48
CA ASN A 66 -6.40 18.62 -53.96
C ASN A 66 -6.40 18.70 -52.42
N PHE A 67 -7.37 18.07 -51.75
CA PHE A 67 -7.47 18.01 -50.28
C PHE A 67 -6.17 17.63 -49.55
N THR A 68 -5.21 17.03 -50.26
CA THR A 68 -3.89 16.65 -49.77
C THR A 68 -2.97 17.81 -49.41
N SER A 69 -3.25 19.06 -49.80
CA SER A 69 -2.37 20.22 -49.55
C SER A 69 -2.87 21.21 -48.50
N ASN A 70 -3.95 20.90 -47.76
CA ASN A 70 -4.46 21.78 -46.72
C ASN A 70 -3.69 21.58 -45.39
N PRO A 71 -3.01 22.61 -44.84
CA PRO A 71 -2.26 22.50 -43.57
C PRO A 71 -3.11 22.07 -42.37
N CYS A 72 -4.43 22.30 -42.42
CA CYS A 72 -5.35 21.86 -41.37
C CYS A 72 -5.59 20.34 -41.38
N GLN A 73 -5.47 19.67 -42.54
CA GLN A 73 -5.66 18.22 -42.64
C GLN A 73 -4.47 17.45 -42.05
N GLY A 74 -3.25 17.94 -42.27
CA GLY A 74 -2.06 17.38 -41.60
C GLY A 74 -2.15 17.47 -40.07
N LYS A 75 -2.73 18.57 -39.54
CA LYS A 75 -2.95 18.74 -38.10
C LYS A 75 -4.05 17.82 -37.57
N LEU A 76 -5.13 17.63 -38.33
CA LEU A 76 -6.22 16.70 -37.97
C LEU A 76 -5.73 15.25 -37.99
N ASP A 77 -5.01 14.83 -39.04
CA ASP A 77 -4.42 13.49 -39.14
C ASP A 77 -3.41 13.24 -38.02
N TRP A 78 -2.63 14.26 -37.66
CA TRP A 78 -1.71 14.21 -36.53
C TRP A 78 -2.47 14.02 -35.21
N LEU A 79 -3.55 14.80 -34.97
CA LEU A 79 -4.38 14.67 -33.77
C LEU A 79 -5.11 13.32 -33.71
N VAL A 80 -5.58 12.78 -34.83
CA VAL A 80 -6.22 11.45 -34.87
C VAL A 80 -5.21 10.34 -34.60
N LYS A 81 -4.00 10.43 -35.19
CA LYS A 81 -2.93 9.45 -34.97
C LYS A 81 -2.34 9.50 -33.56
N HIS A 82 -2.25 10.69 -32.95
CA HIS A 82 -1.70 10.85 -31.60
C HIS A 82 -2.75 10.74 -30.49
N GLY A 83 -4.00 11.12 -30.75
CA GLY A 83 -5.12 10.93 -29.82
C GLY A 83 -5.40 9.45 -29.55
N ARG A 84 -5.40 8.61 -30.59
CA ARG A 84 -5.57 7.14 -30.41
C ARG A 84 -4.41 6.48 -29.67
N LYS A 85 -3.18 7.00 -29.79
CA LYS A 85 -2.03 6.51 -29.01
C LYS A 85 -2.11 6.92 -27.54
N SER A 86 -2.68 8.09 -27.25
CA SER A 86 -2.95 8.55 -25.89
C SER A 86 -3.90 7.60 -25.16
N ASP A 87 -4.96 7.15 -25.82
CA ASP A 87 -5.94 6.23 -25.22
C ASP A 87 -5.33 4.85 -24.94
N ASP A 88 -4.45 4.37 -25.83
CA ASP A 88 -3.75 3.08 -25.68
C ASP A 88 -2.66 3.13 -24.58
N ILE A 89 -1.98 4.28 -24.44
CA ILE A 89 -1.06 4.52 -23.33
C ILE A 89 -1.84 4.65 -22.02
N SER A 90 -3.00 5.32 -22.03
CA SER A 90 -3.85 5.47 -20.85
C SER A 90 -4.40 4.13 -20.37
N SER A 91 -4.81 3.24 -21.29
CA SER A 91 -5.29 1.90 -20.95
C SER A 91 -4.16 1.02 -20.40
N GLN A 92 -2.96 1.10 -21.00
CA GLN A 92 -1.77 0.38 -20.52
C GLN A 92 -1.27 0.90 -19.17
N ILE A 93 -1.37 2.21 -18.90
CA ILE A 93 -1.07 2.77 -17.59
C ILE A 93 -2.12 2.30 -16.58
N GLY A 94 -3.41 2.31 -16.95
CA GLY A 94 -4.49 1.81 -16.10
C GLY A 94 -4.28 0.36 -15.66
N SER A 95 -4.01 -0.54 -16.61
CA SER A 95 -3.79 -1.96 -16.28
C SER A 95 -2.57 -2.21 -15.41
N ARG A 96 -1.49 -1.44 -15.61
CA ARG A 96 -0.30 -1.50 -14.74
C ARG A 96 -0.60 -0.95 -13.35
N LEU A 97 -1.46 0.06 -13.24
CA LEU A 97 -1.86 0.63 -11.96
C LEU A 97 -2.72 -0.36 -11.17
N ASP A 98 -3.63 -1.06 -11.85
CA ASP A 98 -4.44 -2.13 -11.26
C ASP A 98 -3.55 -3.28 -10.76
N GLU A 99 -2.58 -3.73 -11.56
CA GLU A 99 -1.61 -4.76 -11.13
C GLU A 99 -0.78 -4.32 -9.91
N ILE A 100 -0.38 -3.04 -9.86
CA ILE A 100 0.34 -2.48 -8.71
C ILE A 100 -0.58 -2.45 -7.49
N LEU A 101 -1.84 -2.06 -7.63
CA LEU A 101 -2.80 -2.01 -6.53
C LEU A 101 -3.07 -3.40 -5.96
N GLU A 102 -3.33 -4.40 -6.80
CA GLU A 102 -3.51 -5.79 -6.35
C GLU A 102 -2.28 -6.30 -5.59
N ARG A 103 -1.08 -5.95 -6.07
CA ARG A 103 0.17 -6.37 -5.42
C ARG A 103 0.43 -5.64 -4.10
N VAL A 104 0.02 -4.37 -4.00
CA VAL A 104 0.07 -3.61 -2.74
C VAL A 104 -0.90 -4.22 -1.73
N GLU A 105 -2.13 -4.55 -2.13
CA GLU A 105 -3.12 -5.20 -1.27
C GLU A 105 -2.59 -6.55 -0.74
N ALA A 106 -2.01 -7.39 -1.62
CA ALA A 106 -1.39 -8.64 -1.21
C ALA A 106 -0.23 -8.44 -0.20
N LEU A 107 0.60 -7.41 -0.39
CA LEU A 107 1.68 -7.08 0.54
C LEU A 107 1.14 -6.55 1.88
N GLU A 108 0.06 -5.77 1.88
CA GLU A 108 -0.58 -5.29 3.10
C GLU A 108 -1.13 -6.47 3.93
N ASP A 109 -1.74 -7.46 3.28
CA ASP A 109 -2.19 -8.70 3.92
C ASP A 109 -1.01 -9.51 4.49
N GLU A 110 0.08 -9.68 3.74
CA GLU A 110 1.29 -10.35 4.23
C GLU A 110 1.90 -9.63 5.44
N VAL A 111 1.97 -8.30 5.40
CA VAL A 111 2.47 -7.47 6.51
C VAL A 111 1.57 -7.62 7.73
N LYS A 112 0.25 -7.69 7.55
CA LYS A 112 -0.69 -7.91 8.65
C LYS A 112 -0.48 -9.28 9.31
N VAL A 113 -0.35 -10.34 8.52
CA VAL A 113 -0.05 -11.69 9.03
C VAL A 113 1.30 -11.71 9.75
N LEU A 114 2.32 -11.05 9.19
CA LEU A 114 3.63 -10.97 9.82
C LEU A 114 3.58 -10.17 11.14
N ALA A 115 2.80 -9.10 11.20
CA ALA A 115 2.59 -8.32 12.41
C ALA A 115 1.86 -9.13 13.49
N GLU A 116 0.86 -9.92 13.12
CA GLU A 116 0.16 -10.84 14.02
C GLU A 116 1.11 -11.91 14.57
N ASN A 117 1.92 -12.53 13.70
CA ASN A 117 2.93 -13.51 14.10
C ASN A 117 4.03 -12.91 14.97
N SER A 118 4.45 -11.67 14.66
CA SER A 118 5.43 -10.93 15.44
C SER A 118 4.97 -10.66 16.86
N ARG A 119 3.66 -10.53 17.12
CA ARG A 119 3.14 -10.38 18.49
C ARG A 119 3.31 -11.64 19.33
N ALA A 120 3.37 -12.82 18.73
CA ALA A 120 3.51 -14.09 19.44
C ALA A 120 4.97 -14.45 19.77
N VAL A 121 5.94 -13.92 19.01
CA VAL A 121 7.37 -14.22 19.20
C VAL A 121 7.90 -13.86 20.60
N PRO A 122 7.59 -12.67 21.17
CA PRO A 122 8.06 -12.32 22.50
C PRO A 122 7.51 -13.23 23.59
N THR A 123 6.23 -13.61 23.48
CA THR A 123 5.57 -14.56 24.38
C THR A 123 6.28 -15.91 24.33
N PHE A 124 6.56 -16.43 23.13
CA PHE A 124 7.27 -17.69 22.95
C PHE A 124 8.70 -17.65 23.52
N LEU A 125 9.45 -16.58 23.29
CA LEU A 125 10.80 -16.42 23.83
C LEU A 125 10.81 -16.40 25.36
N ARG A 126 9.83 -15.73 25.97
CA ARG A 126 9.65 -15.71 27.43
C ARG A 126 9.33 -17.11 27.97
N GLU A 127 8.47 -17.87 27.31
CA GLU A 127 8.17 -19.25 27.70
C GLU A 127 9.38 -20.18 27.58
N LEU A 128 10.13 -20.07 26.47
CA LEU A 128 11.36 -20.81 26.26
C LEU A 128 12.39 -20.53 27.36
N TYR A 129 12.56 -19.26 27.71
CA TYR A 129 13.45 -18.84 28.79
C TYR A 129 13.02 -19.44 30.13
N CYS A 130 11.72 -19.32 30.49
CA CYS A 130 11.19 -19.91 31.71
C CYS A 130 11.41 -21.43 31.78
N LEU A 131 11.18 -22.14 30.66
CA LEU A 131 11.42 -23.58 30.56
C LEU A 131 12.90 -23.93 30.75
N ALA A 132 13.81 -23.16 30.15
CA ALA A 132 15.25 -23.35 30.34
C ALA A 132 15.65 -23.18 31.81
N SER A 133 15.14 -22.15 32.50
CA SER A 133 15.41 -21.94 33.93
C SER A 133 14.87 -23.08 34.81
N ILE A 134 13.66 -23.59 34.52
CA ILE A 134 13.10 -24.75 35.23
C ILE A 134 13.96 -25.99 35.00
N LEU A 135 14.42 -26.22 33.77
CA LEU A 135 15.25 -27.37 33.42
C LEU A 135 16.56 -27.36 34.22
N VAL A 136 17.26 -26.23 34.26
CA VAL A 136 18.50 -26.03 35.04
C VAL A 136 18.24 -26.29 36.53
N SER A 137 17.15 -25.72 37.08
CA SER A 137 16.77 -25.93 38.48
C SER A 137 16.45 -27.40 38.80
N SER A 138 15.89 -28.16 37.84
CA SER A 138 15.62 -29.59 37.99
C SER A 138 16.89 -30.44 37.97
N GLN A 139 17.86 -30.08 37.12
CA GLN A 139 19.17 -30.72 37.06
C GLN A 139 19.92 -30.49 38.37
N ASN A 140 19.87 -29.28 38.91
CA ASN A 140 20.48 -28.97 40.20
C ASN A 140 19.82 -29.71 41.37
N LEU A 141 18.50 -29.95 41.32
CA LEU A 141 17.84 -30.82 42.31
C LEU A 141 18.38 -32.24 42.27
N THR A 142 18.50 -32.79 41.07
CA THR A 142 18.94 -34.17 40.84
C THR A 142 20.38 -34.34 41.34
N LEU A 143 21.26 -33.41 41.00
CA LEU A 143 22.64 -33.36 41.50
C LEU A 143 22.70 -33.27 43.03
N THR A 144 21.86 -32.42 43.63
CA THR A 144 21.79 -32.27 45.09
C THR A 144 21.39 -33.58 45.76
N ARG A 145 20.33 -34.25 45.26
CA ARG A 145 19.91 -35.55 45.78
C ARG A 145 20.99 -36.60 45.64
N LEU A 146 21.73 -36.61 44.54
CA LEU A 146 22.86 -37.52 44.36
C LEU A 146 23.98 -37.26 45.38
N LEU A 147 24.29 -35.98 45.66
CA LEU A 147 25.27 -35.59 46.69
C LEU A 147 24.81 -35.98 48.10
N GLU A 148 23.53 -35.78 48.43
CA GLU A 148 22.94 -36.23 49.69
C GLU A 148 23.09 -37.75 49.87
N PHE A 149 22.81 -38.53 48.82
CA PHE A 149 22.94 -39.99 48.85
C PHE A 149 24.39 -40.49 48.94
N SER A 150 25.34 -39.71 48.43
CA SER A 150 26.76 -40.09 48.41
C SER A 150 27.55 -39.63 49.65
N SER A 151 26.98 -38.75 50.49
CA SER A 151 27.63 -38.34 51.74
C SER A 151 27.55 -39.44 52.81
N PRO A 152 28.67 -39.78 53.47
CA PRO A 152 28.74 -40.81 54.49
C PRO A 152 28.20 -40.37 55.86
N SER A 153 28.13 -39.06 56.16
CA SER A 153 27.70 -38.55 57.46
C SER A 153 26.40 -37.72 57.38
N PRO A 154 25.49 -37.83 58.37
CA PRO A 154 24.22 -37.10 58.35
C PRO A 154 24.40 -35.57 58.43
N LYS A 155 25.46 -35.07 59.09
CA LYS A 155 25.75 -33.63 59.18
C LYS A 155 26.19 -33.03 57.84
N GLU A 156 26.99 -33.76 57.07
CA GLU A 156 27.41 -33.35 55.73
C GLU A 156 26.23 -33.36 54.75
N ARG A 157 25.26 -34.28 54.92
CA ARG A 157 24.00 -34.27 54.16
C ARG A 157 23.20 -33.00 54.41
N ASP A 158 22.97 -32.63 55.66
CA ASP A 158 22.24 -31.41 56.01
C ASP A 158 22.91 -30.15 55.45
N GLN A 159 24.25 -30.11 55.47
CA GLN A 159 25.02 -29.01 54.91
C GLN A 159 24.95 -28.97 53.38
N ALA A 160 24.97 -30.13 52.70
CA ALA A 160 24.79 -30.22 51.26
C ALA A 160 23.40 -29.72 50.82
N VAL A 161 22.34 -30.05 51.57
CA VAL A 161 20.97 -29.56 51.34
C VAL A 161 20.93 -28.03 51.41
N LEU A 162 21.54 -27.44 52.44
CA LEU A 162 21.57 -25.98 52.64
C LEU A 162 22.31 -25.26 51.51
N ILE A 163 23.48 -25.75 51.12
CA ILE A 163 24.28 -25.17 50.03
C ILE A 163 23.51 -25.23 48.70
N ALA A 164 22.85 -26.36 48.43
CA ALA A 164 22.05 -26.52 47.23
C ALA A 164 20.80 -25.64 47.21
N ALA A 165 20.11 -25.49 48.34
CA ALA A 165 18.96 -24.60 48.46
C ALA A 165 19.34 -23.13 48.20
N ALA A 166 20.49 -22.70 48.75
CA ALA A 166 21.03 -21.37 48.51
C ALA A 166 21.46 -21.17 47.03
N ALA A 167 22.16 -22.15 46.45
CA ALA A 167 22.57 -22.10 45.04
C ALA A 167 21.37 -22.04 44.08
N ARG A 168 20.31 -22.82 44.37
CA ARG A 168 19.05 -22.75 43.62
C ARG A 168 18.38 -21.39 43.74
N ALA A 169 18.29 -20.83 44.95
CA ALA A 169 17.65 -19.54 45.17
C ALA A 169 18.38 -18.43 44.39
N ASN A 170 19.72 -18.43 44.40
CA ASN A 170 20.52 -17.48 43.63
C ASN A 170 20.28 -17.63 42.13
N GLN A 171 20.28 -18.85 41.58
CA GLN A 171 20.01 -19.06 40.15
C GLN A 171 18.60 -18.63 39.72
N ILE A 172 17.59 -18.81 40.58
CA ILE A 172 16.25 -18.30 40.30
C ILE A 172 16.25 -16.76 40.29
N GLY A 173 16.99 -16.14 41.20
CA GLY A 173 17.17 -14.68 41.23
C GLY A 173 17.86 -14.16 39.97
N GLU A 174 19.02 -14.73 39.63
CA GLU A 174 19.79 -14.40 38.42
C GLU A 174 18.95 -14.58 37.15
N ALA A 175 18.22 -15.70 37.03
CA ALA A 175 17.36 -15.92 35.87
C ALA A 175 16.19 -14.92 35.78
N ALA A 176 15.64 -14.47 36.92
CA ALA A 176 14.59 -13.46 36.92
C ALA A 176 15.13 -12.08 36.49
N GLU A 177 16.34 -11.72 36.95
CA GLU A 177 17.02 -10.49 36.53
C GLU A 177 17.41 -10.54 35.06
N ASP A 178 18.01 -11.63 34.59
CA ASP A 178 18.36 -11.85 33.18
C ASP A 178 17.12 -11.79 32.28
N LEU A 179 15.98 -12.36 32.68
CA LEU A 179 14.73 -12.25 31.93
C LEU A 179 14.26 -10.80 31.81
N SER A 180 14.39 -10.02 32.89
CA SER A 180 14.03 -8.61 32.88
C SER A 180 14.94 -7.79 31.98
N GLN A 181 16.25 -8.09 31.97
CA GLN A 181 17.23 -7.46 31.10
C GLN A 181 17.01 -7.86 29.62
N PHE A 182 16.73 -9.13 29.36
CA PHE A 182 16.43 -9.64 28.03
C PHE A 182 15.16 -8.99 27.45
N ALA A 183 14.11 -8.90 28.26
CA ALA A 183 12.87 -8.23 27.86
C ALA A 183 13.09 -6.75 27.55
N ALA A 184 13.87 -6.04 28.38
CA ALA A 184 14.22 -4.65 28.17
C ALA A 184 15.10 -4.44 26.92
N PHE A 185 16.07 -5.32 26.67
CA PHE A 185 16.98 -5.22 25.52
C PHE A 185 16.25 -5.41 24.18
N HIS A 186 15.25 -6.30 24.14
CA HIS A 186 14.49 -6.59 22.93
C HIS A 186 13.22 -5.75 22.77
N ASP A 187 13.01 -4.75 23.64
CA ASP A 187 11.79 -3.93 23.71
C ASP A 187 10.52 -4.79 23.70
N ILE A 188 10.60 -5.94 24.38
CA ILE A 188 9.47 -6.85 24.49
C ILE A 188 8.48 -6.18 25.43
N PRO A 189 7.29 -5.78 24.94
CA PRO A 189 6.28 -5.25 25.83
C PRO A 189 5.98 -6.33 26.86
N LEU A 190 6.16 -5.99 28.14
CA LEU A 190 5.60 -6.76 29.23
C LEU A 190 4.09 -6.69 29.02
N GLY A 191 3.56 -7.67 28.29
CA GLY A 191 2.15 -7.73 27.93
C GLY A 191 1.29 -7.54 29.18
N ASP A 192 0.09 -6.98 28.98
CA ASP A 192 -0.89 -6.84 30.06
C ASP A 192 -0.88 -8.09 30.93
N ASP A 193 -0.96 -7.88 32.23
CA ASP A 193 -0.98 -8.90 33.29
C ASP A 193 -2.21 -9.84 33.19
N SER A 194 -2.77 -10.05 31.99
CA SER A 194 -3.63 -11.16 31.66
C SER A 194 -2.79 -12.44 31.80
N ALA A 195 -2.71 -12.91 33.04
CA ALA A 195 -2.22 -14.21 33.45
C ALA A 195 -3.02 -15.39 32.83
N HIS A 196 -3.69 -15.16 31.70
CA HIS A 196 -4.55 -16.09 30.98
C HIS A 196 -3.96 -16.50 29.63
N GLU A 197 -2.92 -15.82 29.11
CA GLU A 197 -2.25 -16.26 27.87
C GLU A 197 -1.01 -17.14 28.10
N LEU A 198 -0.34 -17.01 29.24
CA LEU A 198 0.92 -17.73 29.52
C LEU A 198 0.68 -18.98 30.38
N TYR A 199 0.47 -20.13 29.73
CA TYR A 199 0.19 -21.42 30.41
C TYR A 199 1.24 -21.75 31.49
N LEU A 200 2.52 -21.54 31.19
CA LEU A 200 3.63 -21.84 32.11
C LEU A 200 3.74 -20.85 33.27
N LEU A 201 3.58 -19.55 33.00
CA LEU A 201 3.65 -18.53 34.05
C LEU A 201 2.54 -18.72 35.09
N THR A 202 1.33 -19.04 34.63
CA THR A 202 0.17 -19.33 35.48
C THR A 202 0.39 -20.59 36.32
N LYS A 203 1.00 -21.64 35.74
CA LYS A 203 1.37 -22.85 36.49
C LYS A 203 2.47 -22.59 37.51
N VAL A 204 3.49 -21.80 37.17
CA VAL A 204 4.57 -21.42 38.10
C VAL A 204 4.03 -20.58 39.25
N LYS A 205 3.15 -19.61 38.98
CA LYS A 205 2.47 -18.81 40.02
C LYS A 205 1.62 -19.69 40.93
N ALA A 206 0.81 -20.59 40.36
CA ALA A 206 0.02 -21.54 41.14
C ALA A 206 0.88 -22.48 42.01
N ILE A 207 2.05 -22.90 41.54
CA ILE A 207 3.01 -23.69 42.33
C ILE A 207 3.62 -22.83 43.45
N LYS A 208 4.03 -21.59 43.16
CA LYS A 208 4.58 -20.64 44.13
C LYS A 208 3.57 -20.35 45.26
N ASP A 209 2.32 -20.09 44.90
CA ASP A 209 1.23 -19.81 45.84
C ASP A 209 0.93 -21.03 46.72
N LYS A 210 0.94 -22.24 46.12
CA LYS A 210 0.84 -23.49 46.89
C LYS A 210 2.01 -23.67 47.86
N LEU A 211 3.24 -23.39 47.44
CA LEU A 211 4.42 -23.50 48.31
C LEU A 211 4.33 -22.51 49.49
N ALA A 212 3.96 -21.26 49.22
CA ALA A 212 3.78 -20.24 50.25
C ALA A 212 2.63 -20.57 51.23
N SER A 213 1.55 -21.19 50.74
CA SER A 213 0.48 -21.67 51.62
C SER A 213 0.92 -22.86 52.48
N SER A 214 1.78 -23.73 51.96
CA SER A 214 2.29 -24.91 52.68
C SER A 214 3.33 -24.58 53.75
N SER A 215 4.09 -23.50 53.61
CA SER A 215 5.04 -23.04 54.64
C SER A 215 4.35 -22.32 55.81
N SER A 216 3.08 -21.92 55.66
CA SER A 216 2.29 -21.27 56.71
C SER A 216 1.52 -22.23 57.63
N SER A 217 1.44 -23.52 57.29
CA SER A 217 0.65 -24.51 58.04
C SER A 217 1.46 -25.41 58.99
N THR A 218 2.80 -25.33 58.98
CA THR A 218 3.68 -26.07 59.89
C THR A 218 4.06 -25.24 61.12
N SER A 219 3.09 -24.87 61.95
CA SER A 219 3.37 -24.41 63.32
C SER A 219 2.23 -24.75 64.28
N LYS A 220 2.19 -26.00 64.74
CA LYS A 220 1.69 -26.35 66.08
C LYS A 220 2.27 -27.70 66.52
N PRO A 221 3.09 -27.76 67.58
CA PRO A 221 3.51 -29.03 68.16
C PRO A 221 2.33 -29.68 68.89
N PRO A 222 2.33 -31.03 69.05
CA PRO A 222 1.27 -31.74 69.73
C PRO A 222 1.34 -31.46 71.23
N ASN A 223 0.22 -31.04 71.82
CA ASN A 223 0.05 -31.00 73.26
C ASN A 223 0.06 -32.43 73.80
N THR A 224 1.14 -32.83 74.46
CA THR A 224 1.13 -33.92 75.43
C THR A 224 0.47 -33.43 76.72
N VAL A 225 -0.65 -34.04 77.07
CA VAL A 225 -1.33 -33.88 78.36
C VAL A 225 -0.87 -35.01 79.27
N GLU A 226 -0.29 -34.65 80.42
CA GLU A 226 -0.13 -35.51 81.60
C GLU A 226 -1.47 -35.69 82.32
#